data_AF-A0A963B3U1-F1
#
_entry.id   AF-A0A963B3U1-F1
#
_cell.length_a   1.000
_cell.length_b   1.000
_cell.length_c   1.000
_cell.angle_alpha   90.00
_cell.angle_beta   90.00
_cell.angle_gamma   90.00
#
_symmetry.space_group_name_H-M   'P 1'
#
loop_
_entity.id
_entity.type
_entity.pdbx_description
1 polymer ?
#
loop_
_entity_poly.entity_id
_entity_poly.type
_entity_poly.pdbx_seq_one_letter_code
_entity_poly.pdbx_strand_id
1 'polypeptide(L)'
;MTFSCSGIGVTPGIAIGEAHLLQRGFIEVSPRFVPLNQITNEIDRYRQAVANARRSLNTVEKKIPKSTWSEIASFVDTHLLMLADAALSEVPIDFIRNQSCAAEWALQLQRDALIKVFDAMDDPYLRSRKDDVDHVISQIQKFLIQKKKDEYTPDLQGRIIIAQDLAPADTILLKHQGVAGFITEGGGPMSHTAILARGLGIPALVGVHHATKILRHGERLIVDGKQGTLLATNDKSILEHYRRLIRKTEKHAASLLTLVDEPTVTLDGETARLMANIE
;
A
#
# COMPACT_ATOMS: atom_id res chain seq x y z
N MET A 1 -0.92 -27.97 -10.77
CA MET A 1 0.20 -27.98 -9.82
C MET A 1 -0.13 -27.00 -8.70
N THR A 2 0.19 -27.38 -7.46
CA THR A 2 -0.03 -26.54 -6.28
C THR A 2 1.32 -26.02 -5.83
N PHE A 3 1.41 -24.72 -5.62
CA PHE A 3 2.62 -24.03 -5.19
C PHE A 3 2.40 -23.44 -3.81
N SER A 4 3.44 -23.46 -2.96
CA SER A 4 3.38 -22.92 -1.60
C SER A 4 4.60 -22.07 -1.30
N CYS A 5 4.37 -20.93 -0.65
CA CYS A 5 5.39 -20.05 -0.08
C CYS A 5 5.07 -19.73 1.37
N SER A 6 6.11 -19.43 2.14
CA SER A 6 5.99 -18.85 3.47
C SER A 6 6.36 -17.37 3.45
N GLY A 7 5.72 -16.60 4.33
CA GLY A 7 6.08 -15.23 4.66
C GLY A 7 5.72 -14.94 6.12
N ILE A 8 5.72 -13.67 6.47
CA ILE A 8 5.38 -13.21 7.81
C ILE A 8 3.90 -12.81 7.81
N GLY A 9 3.09 -13.57 8.53
CA GLY A 9 1.70 -13.22 8.82
C GLY A 9 1.62 -12.01 9.73
N VAL A 10 1.03 -10.91 9.25
CA VAL A 10 0.91 -9.66 10.02
C VAL A 10 -0.50 -9.47 10.57
N THR A 11 -1.52 -9.92 9.84
CA THR A 11 -2.91 -9.88 10.27
C THR A 11 -3.50 -11.28 10.23
N PRO A 12 -4.09 -11.78 11.33
CA PRO A 12 -4.71 -13.10 11.34
C PRO A 12 -5.95 -13.12 10.44
N GLY A 13 -6.18 -14.27 9.80
CA GLY A 13 -7.31 -14.46 8.90
C GLY A 13 -6.91 -15.27 7.68
N ILE A 14 -7.92 -15.77 6.96
CA ILE A 14 -7.72 -16.53 5.73
C ILE A 14 -8.42 -15.79 4.60
N ALA A 15 -7.67 -15.43 3.56
CA ALA A 15 -8.21 -14.84 2.34
C ALA A 15 -8.12 -15.84 1.19
N ILE A 16 -9.16 -15.91 0.37
CA ILE A 16 -9.18 -16.69 -0.88
C ILE A 16 -9.61 -15.75 -1.99
N GLY A 17 -8.82 -15.65 -3.05
CA GLY A 17 -9.07 -14.70 -4.13
C GLY A 17 -8.16 -14.93 -5.32
N GLU A 18 -8.42 -14.21 -6.41
CA GLU A 18 -7.55 -14.19 -7.57
C GLU A 18 -6.42 -13.19 -7.38
N ALA A 19 -5.22 -13.58 -7.79
CA ALA A 19 -4.01 -12.77 -7.76
C ALA A 19 -4.16 -11.54 -8.66
N HIS A 20 -3.88 -10.37 -8.11
CA HIS A 20 -3.71 -9.13 -8.86
C HIS A 20 -2.32 -8.57 -8.57
N LEU A 21 -1.42 -8.68 -9.54
CA LEU A 21 -0.07 -8.12 -9.42
C LEU A 21 -0.13 -6.61 -9.60
N LEU A 22 0.16 -5.89 -8.53
CA LEU A 22 0.34 -4.45 -8.51
C LEU A 22 1.81 -4.17 -8.83
N GLN A 23 2.11 -4.12 -10.13
CA GLN A 23 3.43 -3.68 -10.58
C GLN A 23 3.51 -2.16 -10.42
N ARG A 24 4.30 -1.71 -9.44
CA ARG A 24 4.93 -0.39 -9.50
C ARG A 24 5.95 -0.47 -10.63
N GLY A 25 5.49 -0.30 -11.87
CA GLY A 25 6.41 -0.13 -12.98
C GLY A 25 7.27 1.09 -12.68
N PHE A 26 8.59 0.94 -12.72
CA PHE A 26 9.43 2.08 -13.03
C PHE A 26 8.89 2.64 -14.32
N ILE A 27 8.32 3.83 -14.26
CA ILE A 27 7.99 4.53 -15.49
C ILE A 27 9.34 4.90 -16.07
N GLU A 28 9.78 4.18 -17.09
CA GLU A 28 10.91 4.60 -17.88
C GLU A 28 10.53 5.93 -18.56
N VAL A 29 10.97 7.01 -17.95
CA VAL A 29 10.83 8.34 -18.52
C VAL A 29 12.01 8.57 -19.44
N SER A 30 11.76 8.62 -20.75
CA SER A 30 12.80 9.00 -21.70
C SER A 30 12.99 10.52 -21.71
N PRO A 31 14.24 11.02 -21.89
CA PRO A 31 14.49 12.43 -22.10
C PRO A 31 13.69 12.94 -23.29
N ARG A 32 12.89 13.99 -23.07
CA ARG A 32 12.11 14.64 -24.12
C ARG A 32 12.27 16.14 -24.00
N PHE A 33 12.62 16.77 -25.12
CA PHE A 33 12.70 18.22 -25.20
C PHE A 33 11.33 18.84 -25.49
N VAL A 34 11.11 20.02 -24.93
CA VAL A 34 9.89 20.82 -25.07
C VAL A 34 10.26 22.12 -25.78
N PRO A 35 9.53 22.53 -26.83
CA PRO A 35 9.73 23.81 -27.49
C PRO A 35 9.65 24.99 -26.51
N LEU A 36 10.45 26.04 -26.72
CA LEU A 36 10.51 27.21 -25.82
C LEU A 36 9.14 27.88 -25.60
N ASN A 37 8.27 27.89 -26.62
CA ASN A 37 6.92 28.43 -26.53
C ASN A 37 5.94 27.56 -25.74
N GLN A 38 6.32 26.34 -25.36
CA GLN A 38 5.51 25.41 -24.57
C GLN A 38 6.03 25.24 -23.13
N ILE A 39 7.14 25.89 -22.77
CA ILE A 39 7.74 25.78 -21.43
C ILE A 39 6.77 26.20 -20.34
N THR A 40 6.07 27.32 -20.49
CA THR A 40 5.06 27.77 -19.52
C THR A 40 3.95 26.74 -19.34
N ASN A 41 3.46 26.14 -20.43
CA ASN A 41 2.43 25.11 -20.38
C ASN A 41 2.93 23.83 -19.67
N GLU A 42 4.19 23.46 -19.88
CA GLU A 42 4.78 22.28 -19.23
C GLU A 42 5.01 22.52 -17.73
N ILE A 43 5.35 23.75 -17.33
CA ILE A 43 5.42 24.16 -15.92
C ILE A 43 4.04 24.09 -15.27
N ASP A 44 3.01 24.62 -15.92
CA ASP A 44 1.63 24.56 -15.40
C ASP A 44 1.14 23.12 -15.30
N ARG A 45 1.48 22.27 -16.28
CA ARG A 45 1.22 20.83 -16.24
C ARG A 45 1.89 20.17 -15.03
N TYR A 46 3.14 20.53 -14.72
CA TYR A 46 3.85 20.04 -13.55
C TYR A 46 3.17 20.48 -12.24
N ARG A 47 2.87 21.77 -12.10
CA ARG A 47 2.16 22.32 -10.94
C ARG A 47 0.79 21.65 -10.71
N GLN A 48 0.05 21.40 -11.79
CA GLN A 48 -1.21 20.66 -11.71
C GLN A 48 -1.02 19.23 -11.20
N ALA A 49 0.03 18.53 -11.63
CA ALA A 49 0.33 17.18 -11.14
C ALA A 49 0.65 17.17 -9.64
N VAL A 50 1.49 18.11 -9.17
CA VAL A 50 1.78 18.27 -7.72
C VAL A 50 0.51 18.59 -6.94
N ALA A 51 -0.33 19.50 -7.44
CA ALA A 51 -1.60 19.85 -6.79
C ALA A 51 -2.58 18.65 -6.73
N ASN A 52 -2.65 17.84 -7.79
CA ASN A 52 -3.49 16.65 -7.81
C ASN A 52 -2.98 15.56 -6.85
N ALA A 53 -1.66 15.35 -6.78
CA ALA A 53 -1.04 14.46 -5.79
C ALA A 53 -1.40 14.88 -4.36
N ARG A 54 -1.29 16.19 -4.07
CA ARG A 54 -1.67 16.75 -2.76
C ARG A 54 -3.16 16.51 -2.44
N ARG A 55 -4.06 16.75 -3.40
CA ARG A 55 -5.51 16.50 -3.21
C ARG A 55 -5.81 15.01 -2.98
N SER A 56 -5.11 14.12 -3.67
CA SER A 56 -5.26 12.67 -3.49
C SER A 56 -4.93 12.25 -2.05
N LEU A 57 -3.79 12.71 -1.50
CA LEU A 57 -3.41 12.43 -0.12
C LEU A 57 -4.40 13.00 0.91
N ASN A 58 -4.87 14.24 0.73
CA ASN A 58 -5.91 14.82 1.59
C ASN A 58 -7.23 14.03 1.54
N THR A 59 -7.51 13.35 0.42
CA THR A 59 -8.72 12.51 0.30
C THR A 59 -8.54 11.19 1.03
N VAL A 60 -7.32 10.64 1.04
CA VAL A 60 -6.97 9.47 1.84
C VAL A 60 -7.13 9.79 3.32
N GLU A 61 -6.62 10.94 3.76
CA GLU A 61 -6.72 11.41 5.15
C GLU A 61 -8.16 11.34 5.67
N LYS A 62 -9.11 11.88 4.91
CA LYS A 62 -10.55 11.91 5.28
C LYS A 62 -11.21 10.54 5.34
N LYS A 63 -10.60 9.51 4.75
CA LYS A 63 -11.15 8.15 4.67
C LYS A 63 -10.58 7.21 5.74
N ILE A 64 -9.63 7.68 6.55
CA ILE A 64 -8.99 6.86 7.58
C ILE A 64 -9.96 6.63 8.76
N PRO A 65 -10.16 5.36 9.20
CA PRO A 65 -10.88 5.07 10.43
C PRO A 65 -10.19 5.68 11.65
N LYS A 66 -10.97 6.21 12.61
CA LYS A 66 -10.44 6.82 13.84
C LYS A 66 -9.50 5.90 14.64
N SER A 67 -9.71 4.59 14.56
CA SER A 67 -8.91 3.56 15.26
C SER A 67 -7.49 3.38 14.71
N THR A 68 -7.15 3.93 13.54
CA THR A 68 -5.82 3.83 12.92
C THR A 68 -5.26 5.23 12.59
N TRP A 69 -5.84 6.28 13.17
CA TRP A 69 -5.60 7.66 12.75
C TRP A 69 -4.18 8.16 13.04
N SER A 70 -3.61 7.88 14.23
CA SER A 70 -2.37 8.51 14.69
C SER A 70 -1.16 8.22 13.80
N GLU A 71 -0.94 6.96 13.43
CA GLU A 71 0.21 6.57 12.60
C GLU A 71 0.05 6.99 11.13
N ILE A 72 -1.17 6.90 10.61
CA ILE A 72 -1.45 7.23 9.20
C ILE A 72 -1.44 8.74 8.99
N ALA A 73 -1.95 9.51 9.95
CA ALA A 73 -1.90 10.98 9.90
C ALA A 73 -0.44 11.45 9.79
N SER A 74 0.46 10.92 10.63
CA SER A 74 1.89 11.27 10.56
C SER A 74 2.51 10.95 9.19
N PHE A 75 2.14 9.82 8.59
CA PHE A 75 2.57 9.48 7.23
C PHE A 75 2.05 10.50 6.19
N VAL A 76 0.75 10.80 6.22
CA VAL A 76 0.12 11.75 5.30
C VAL A 76 0.74 13.14 5.45
N ASP A 77 0.89 13.62 6.68
CA ASP A 77 1.50 14.92 7.00
C ASP A 77 2.93 15.02 6.46
N THR A 78 3.73 13.98 6.67
CA THR A 78 5.10 13.91 6.14
C THR A 78 5.11 14.04 4.62
N HIS A 79 4.22 13.32 3.93
CA HIS A 79 4.15 13.33 2.47
C HIS A 79 3.63 14.68 1.94
N LEU A 80 2.69 15.31 2.64
CA LEU A 80 2.21 16.65 2.32
C LEU A 80 3.32 17.70 2.49
N LEU A 81 4.15 17.56 3.54
CA LEU A 81 5.31 18.41 3.75
C LEU A 81 6.34 18.25 2.62
N MET A 82 6.64 17.02 2.22
CA MET A 82 7.53 16.73 1.09
C MET A 82 7.00 17.33 -0.23
N LEU A 83 5.70 17.21 -0.51
CA LEU A 83 5.08 17.82 -1.69
C LEU A 83 5.13 19.36 -1.69
N ALA A 84 5.19 19.98 -0.51
CA ALA A 84 5.31 21.43 -0.35
C ALA A 84 6.78 21.91 -0.37
N ASP A 85 7.75 21.01 -0.18
CA ASP A 85 9.16 21.34 -0.17
C ASP A 85 9.64 21.85 -1.54
N ALA A 86 10.52 22.85 -1.55
CA ALA A 86 11.04 23.45 -2.78
C ALA A 86 11.79 22.45 -3.66
N ALA A 87 12.43 21.43 -3.05
CA ALA A 87 13.13 20.37 -3.77
C ALA A 87 12.21 19.57 -4.69
N LEU A 88 10.90 19.49 -4.41
CA LEU A 88 9.94 18.82 -5.28
C LEU A 88 9.00 19.82 -5.98
N SER A 89 8.62 20.91 -5.33
CA SER A 89 7.66 21.87 -5.91
C SER A 89 8.29 22.84 -6.93
N GLU A 90 9.56 23.24 -6.75
CA GLU A 90 10.20 24.28 -7.56
C GLU A 90 11.43 23.79 -8.34
N VAL A 91 12.30 22.94 -7.78
CA VAL A 91 13.52 22.51 -8.50
C VAL A 91 13.23 21.82 -9.85
N PRO A 92 12.21 20.93 -9.97
CA PRO A 92 11.83 20.39 -11.27
C PRO A 92 11.35 21.46 -12.27
N ILE A 93 10.72 22.54 -11.80
CA ILE A 93 10.33 23.68 -12.64
C ILE A 93 11.58 24.36 -13.22
N ASP A 94 12.64 24.50 -12.42
CA ASP A 94 13.90 25.08 -12.90
C ASP A 94 14.59 24.19 -13.93
N PHE A 95 14.51 22.86 -13.79
CA PHE A 95 14.97 21.95 -14.85
C PHE A 95 14.18 22.11 -16.14
N ILE A 96 12.85 22.22 -16.08
CA ILE A 96 12.00 22.47 -17.26
C ILE A 96 12.42 23.78 -17.94
N ARG A 97 12.61 24.86 -17.18
CA ARG A 97 13.00 26.18 -17.70
C ARG A 97 14.39 26.18 -18.34
N ASN A 98 15.38 25.68 -17.61
CA ASN A 98 16.78 25.84 -17.99
C ASN A 98 17.24 24.81 -19.02
N GLN A 99 16.64 23.62 -19.03
CA GLN A 99 17.03 22.52 -19.92
C GLN A 99 16.00 22.27 -21.02
N SER A 100 14.89 23.03 -21.04
CA SER A 100 13.80 22.86 -22.00
C SER A 100 13.31 21.41 -22.10
N CYS A 101 13.18 20.75 -20.96
CA CYS A 101 12.83 19.34 -20.88
C CYS A 101 11.39 19.13 -20.39
N ALA A 102 10.87 17.94 -20.66
CA ALA A 102 9.55 17.50 -20.24
C ALA A 102 9.44 17.41 -18.71
N ALA A 103 8.23 17.66 -18.18
CA ALA A 103 7.95 17.63 -16.75
C ALA A 103 8.30 16.27 -16.11
N GLU A 104 8.03 15.17 -16.82
CA GLU A 104 8.36 13.83 -16.34
C GLU A 104 9.87 13.65 -16.19
N TRP A 105 10.65 14.17 -17.14
CA TRP A 105 12.11 14.03 -17.16
C TRP A 105 12.76 14.92 -16.10
N ALA A 106 12.28 16.16 -15.96
CA ALA A 106 12.72 17.06 -14.90
C ALA A 106 12.52 16.46 -13.51
N LEU A 107 11.36 15.83 -13.27
CA LEU A 107 11.08 15.14 -12.02
C LEU A 107 11.99 13.93 -11.81
N GLN A 108 12.26 13.16 -12.87
CA GLN A 108 13.20 12.03 -12.80
C GLN A 108 14.63 12.47 -12.44
N LEU A 109 15.12 13.56 -13.03
CA LEU A 109 16.44 14.11 -12.69
C LEU A 109 16.52 14.50 -11.21
N GLN A 110 15.45 15.12 -10.69
CA GLN A 110 15.40 15.52 -9.30
C GLN A 110 15.31 14.30 -8.36
N ARG A 111 14.56 13.27 -8.75
CA ARG A 111 14.53 11.99 -8.05
C ARG A 111 15.93 11.41 -7.89
N ASP A 112 16.65 11.29 -9.00
CA ASP A 112 17.97 10.66 -9.01
C ASP A 112 18.99 11.48 -8.19
N ALA A 113 18.83 12.81 -8.14
CA ALA A 113 19.62 13.68 -7.27
C ALA A 113 19.31 13.44 -5.79
N LEU A 114 18.03 13.41 -5.40
CA LEU A 114 17.60 13.18 -4.03
C LEU A 114 18.00 11.78 -3.52
N ILE A 115 17.81 10.75 -4.34
CA ILE A 115 18.19 9.37 -4.00
C ILE A 115 19.68 9.28 -3.64
N LYS A 116 20.55 9.91 -4.43
CA LYS A 116 22.00 9.91 -4.16
C LYS A 116 22.33 10.54 -2.81
N VAL A 117 21.60 11.58 -2.40
CA VAL A 117 21.75 12.21 -1.09
C VAL A 117 21.37 11.22 0.02
N PHE A 118 20.23 10.54 -0.10
CA PHE A 118 19.80 9.56 0.90
C PHE A 118 20.70 8.32 0.96
N ASP A 119 21.15 7.80 -0.18
CA ASP A 119 22.04 6.64 -0.23
C ASP A 119 23.41 6.93 0.41
N ALA A 120 23.85 8.20 0.39
CA ALA A 120 25.09 8.63 1.02
C ALA A 120 24.96 8.87 2.55
N MET A 121 23.76 8.78 3.13
CA MET A 121 23.58 8.96 4.58
C MET A 121 23.99 7.71 5.36
N ASP A 122 24.79 7.88 6.41
CA ASP A 122 25.25 6.77 7.26
C ASP A 122 24.14 6.19 8.17
N ASP A 123 23.21 7.02 8.61
CA ASP A 123 22.12 6.62 9.49
C ASP A 123 21.10 5.74 8.74
N PRO A 124 20.91 4.47 9.14
CA PRO A 124 19.97 3.55 8.49
C PRO A 124 18.51 4.03 8.54
N TYR A 125 18.12 4.76 9.60
CA TYR A 125 16.77 5.33 9.73
C TYR A 125 16.56 6.50 8.77
N LEU A 126 17.56 7.37 8.59
CA LEU A 126 17.46 8.44 7.59
C LEU A 126 17.52 7.87 6.17
N ARG A 127 18.31 6.82 5.94
CA ARG A 127 18.39 6.15 4.64
C ARG A 127 17.05 5.53 4.23
N SER A 128 16.25 4.99 5.17
CA SER A 128 14.93 4.42 4.87
C SER A 128 13.90 5.49 4.44
N ARG A 129 14.10 6.78 4.77
CA ARG A 129 13.28 7.89 4.25
C ARG A 129 13.37 8.07 2.74
N LYS A 130 14.36 7.46 2.08
CA LYS A 130 14.43 7.38 0.61
C LYS A 130 13.13 6.81 0.02
N ASP A 131 12.53 5.81 0.67
CA ASP A 131 11.32 5.15 0.18
C ASP A 131 10.12 6.12 0.21
N ASP A 132 10.05 7.00 1.22
CA ASP A 132 9.02 8.05 1.30
C ASP A 132 9.17 9.03 0.11
N VAL A 133 10.40 9.47 -0.17
CA VAL A 133 10.67 10.39 -1.30
C VAL A 133 10.34 9.74 -2.63
N ASP A 134 10.75 8.49 -2.84
CA ASP A 134 10.42 7.73 -4.05
C ASP A 134 8.90 7.57 -4.22
N HIS A 135 8.18 7.37 -3.13
CA HIS A 135 6.74 7.27 -3.14
C HIS A 135 6.07 8.60 -3.51
N VAL A 136 6.48 9.72 -2.90
CA VAL A 136 5.95 11.07 -3.25
C VAL A 136 6.18 11.38 -4.73
N ILE A 137 7.38 11.10 -5.24
CA ILE A 137 7.73 11.33 -6.64
C ILE A 137 6.87 10.46 -7.57
N SER A 138 6.70 9.19 -7.23
CA SER A 138 5.84 8.28 -7.99
C SER A 138 4.39 8.75 -8.06
N GLN A 139 3.88 9.40 -7.01
CA GLN A 139 2.54 9.99 -7.02
C GLN A 139 2.44 11.17 -7.99
N ILE A 140 3.43 12.07 -8.01
CA ILE A 140 3.45 13.18 -9.00
C ILE A 140 3.54 12.60 -10.43
N GLN A 141 4.42 11.62 -10.65
CA GLN A 141 4.58 10.95 -11.95
C GLN A 141 3.26 10.33 -12.45
N LYS A 142 2.48 9.66 -11.57
CA LYS A 142 1.16 9.12 -11.94
C LYS A 142 0.27 10.18 -12.59
N PHE A 143 0.16 11.37 -11.99
CA PHE A 143 -0.67 12.45 -12.54
C PHE A 143 -0.09 13.09 -13.81
N LEU A 144 1.22 13.06 -14.01
CA LEU A 144 1.84 13.49 -15.26
C LEU A 144 1.50 12.55 -16.42
N ILE A 145 1.49 11.24 -16.17
CA ILE A 145 1.32 10.18 -17.18
C ILE A 145 -0.15 9.87 -17.45
N GLN A 146 -1.02 9.95 -16.42
CA GLN A 146 -2.43 9.57 -16.51
C GLN A 146 -3.25 10.36 -17.52
N LYS A 147 -2.79 11.53 -18.00
CA LYS A 147 -3.46 12.21 -19.13
C LYS A 147 -3.45 11.41 -20.45
N LYS A 148 -2.78 10.26 -20.53
CA LYS A 148 -2.69 9.42 -21.75
C LYS A 148 -3.32 8.01 -21.67
N LYS A 149 -3.83 7.55 -20.52
CA LYS A 149 -4.48 6.23 -20.43
C LYS A 149 -5.92 6.39 -19.93
N ASP A 150 -6.87 6.10 -20.81
CA ASP A 150 -8.26 5.89 -20.44
C ASP A 150 -8.35 4.95 -19.22
N GLU A 151 -9.20 5.34 -18.27
CA GLU A 151 -9.40 4.73 -16.96
C GLU A 151 -9.92 3.29 -17.07
N TYR A 152 -9.02 2.33 -17.23
CA TYR A 152 -9.28 0.96 -16.78
C TYR A 152 -8.89 0.88 -15.31
N THR A 153 -9.82 1.18 -14.42
CA THR A 153 -9.70 0.88 -13.00
C THR A 153 -10.09 -0.59 -12.83
N PRO A 154 -9.14 -1.52 -12.62
CA PRO A 154 -9.48 -2.92 -12.48
C PRO A 154 -10.38 -3.11 -11.25
N ASP A 155 -11.42 -3.95 -11.38
CA ASP A 155 -12.21 -4.38 -10.23
C ASP A 155 -11.35 -5.27 -9.33
N LEU A 156 -11.01 -4.75 -8.14
CA LEU A 156 -10.17 -5.43 -7.15
C LEU A 156 -10.99 -6.16 -6.07
N GLN A 157 -12.32 -6.15 -6.17
CA GLN A 157 -13.18 -6.77 -5.18
C GLN A 157 -12.88 -8.28 -5.06
N GLY A 158 -12.64 -8.74 -3.84
CA GLY A 158 -12.32 -10.15 -3.54
C GLY A 158 -10.97 -10.65 -4.07
N ARG A 159 -10.13 -9.77 -4.63
CA ARG A 159 -8.80 -10.13 -5.14
C ARG A 159 -7.73 -10.11 -4.05
N ILE A 160 -6.65 -10.86 -4.27
CA ILE A 160 -5.45 -10.82 -3.44
C ILE A 160 -4.39 -10.01 -4.18
N ILE A 161 -3.98 -8.90 -3.58
CA ILE A 161 -3.01 -7.98 -4.17
C ILE A 161 -1.59 -8.49 -3.90
N ILE A 162 -0.75 -8.51 -4.93
CA ILE A 162 0.67 -8.86 -4.79
C ILE A 162 1.48 -7.65 -5.23
N ALA A 163 2.34 -7.14 -4.35
CA ALA A 163 3.21 -6.01 -4.64
C ALA A 163 4.62 -6.27 -4.11
N GLN A 164 5.60 -5.48 -4.57
CA GLN A 164 6.91 -5.45 -3.90
C GLN A 164 6.77 -4.80 -2.53
N ASP A 165 6.05 -3.68 -2.49
CA ASP A 165 5.73 -2.91 -1.30
C ASP A 165 4.40 -2.16 -1.51
N LEU A 166 3.71 -1.83 -0.42
CA LEU A 166 2.46 -1.07 -0.42
C LEU A 166 2.58 0.14 0.48
N ALA A 167 2.34 1.31 -0.10
CA ALA A 167 2.28 2.54 0.65
C ALA A 167 0.96 2.61 1.43
N PRO A 168 0.93 3.29 2.58
CA PRO A 168 -0.27 3.45 3.39
C PRO A 168 -1.51 3.91 2.63
N ALA A 169 -1.37 4.91 1.75
CA ALA A 169 -2.47 5.40 0.94
C ALA A 169 -3.03 4.34 -0.02
N ASP A 170 -2.16 3.51 -0.59
CA ASP A 170 -2.57 2.39 -1.45
C ASP A 170 -3.35 1.36 -0.62
N THR A 171 -2.86 0.97 0.57
CA THR A 171 -3.51 -0.03 1.43
C THR A 171 -4.94 0.38 1.83
N ILE A 172 -5.16 1.66 2.13
CA ILE A 172 -6.49 2.19 2.46
C ILE A 172 -7.41 2.14 1.24
N LEU A 173 -6.91 2.56 0.06
CA LEU A 173 -7.68 2.49 -1.18
C LEU A 173 -8.09 1.05 -1.49
N LEU A 174 -7.17 0.10 -1.34
CA LEU A 174 -7.42 -1.32 -1.53
C LEU A 174 -8.52 -1.83 -0.58
N LYS A 175 -8.51 -1.40 0.69
CA LYS A 175 -9.60 -1.72 1.64
C LYS A 175 -10.96 -1.25 1.11
N HIS A 176 -11.04 -0.01 0.63
CA HIS A 176 -12.29 0.54 0.08
C HIS A 176 -12.75 -0.16 -1.19
N GLN A 177 -11.83 -0.70 -1.98
CA GLN A 177 -12.13 -1.51 -3.16
C GLN A 177 -12.51 -2.96 -2.83
N GLY A 178 -12.54 -3.34 -1.55
CA GLY A 178 -13.02 -4.65 -1.12
C GLY A 178 -12.05 -5.80 -1.42
N VAL A 179 -10.74 -5.56 -1.42
CA VAL A 179 -9.75 -6.63 -1.59
C VAL A 179 -9.87 -7.68 -0.48
N ALA A 180 -9.60 -8.94 -0.84
CA ALA A 180 -9.64 -10.06 0.11
C ALA A 180 -8.37 -10.10 1.00
N GLY A 181 -7.23 -9.66 0.47
CA GLY A 181 -5.95 -9.71 1.17
C GLY A 181 -4.82 -9.10 0.35
N PHE A 182 -3.63 -8.98 0.94
CA PHE A 182 -2.45 -8.54 0.20
C PHE A 182 -1.16 -9.24 0.63
N ILE A 183 -0.19 -9.24 -0.27
CA ILE A 183 1.11 -9.88 -0.15
C ILE A 183 2.18 -8.89 -0.59
N THR A 184 3.20 -8.67 0.24
CA THR A 184 4.37 -7.87 -0.12
C THR A 184 5.67 -8.66 -0.08
N GLU A 185 6.58 -8.36 -1.01
CA GLU A 185 7.93 -8.96 -1.01
C GLU A 185 8.83 -8.36 0.07
N GLY A 186 8.65 -7.07 0.33
CA GLY A 186 9.32 -6.32 1.38
C GLY A 186 8.48 -6.20 2.66
N GLY A 187 9.07 -5.57 3.66
CA GLY A 187 8.43 -5.30 4.95
C GLY A 187 8.68 -6.38 6.00
N GLY A 188 8.70 -5.94 7.26
CA GLY A 188 8.75 -6.80 8.44
C GLY A 188 7.50 -6.65 9.30
N PRO A 189 7.41 -7.37 10.45
CA PRO A 189 6.26 -7.33 11.36
C PRO A 189 5.90 -5.92 11.87
N MET A 190 6.91 -5.04 11.94
CA MET A 190 6.83 -3.66 12.42
C MET A 190 6.85 -2.61 11.29
N SER A 191 6.76 -3.04 10.03
CA SER A 191 6.67 -2.10 8.91
C SER A 191 5.34 -1.35 8.90
N HIS A 192 5.30 -0.14 8.31
CA HIS A 192 4.06 0.63 8.14
C HIS A 192 2.96 -0.21 7.48
N THR A 193 3.30 -1.00 6.46
CA THR A 193 2.37 -1.91 5.78
C THR A 193 1.80 -2.96 6.73
N ALA A 194 2.62 -3.52 7.62
CA ALA A 194 2.20 -4.53 8.60
C ALA A 194 1.31 -3.95 9.71
N ILE A 195 1.60 -2.73 10.18
CA ILE A 195 0.75 -2.08 11.20
C ILE A 195 -0.59 -1.69 10.59
N LEU A 196 -0.60 -1.21 9.36
CA LEU A 196 -1.81 -0.87 8.63
C LEU A 196 -2.68 -2.07 8.31
N ALA A 197 -2.07 -3.18 7.89
CA ALA A 197 -2.77 -4.43 7.69
C ALA A 197 -3.60 -4.81 8.92
N ARG A 198 -3.00 -4.66 10.11
CA ARG A 198 -3.61 -4.97 11.40
C ARG A 198 -4.75 -4.02 11.71
N GLY A 199 -4.52 -2.71 11.58
CA GLY A 199 -5.55 -1.69 11.81
C GLY A 199 -6.77 -1.82 10.88
N LEU A 200 -6.56 -2.27 9.64
CA LEU A 200 -7.62 -2.44 8.63
C LEU A 200 -8.30 -3.81 8.67
N GLY A 201 -7.78 -4.75 9.48
CA GLY A 201 -8.29 -6.12 9.59
C GLY A 201 -8.28 -6.88 8.26
N ILE A 202 -7.31 -6.60 7.38
CA ILE A 202 -7.15 -7.31 6.09
C ILE A 202 -6.09 -8.39 6.27
N PRO A 203 -6.38 -9.67 5.95
CA PRO A 203 -5.38 -10.73 5.94
C PRO A 203 -4.19 -10.37 5.04
N ALA A 204 -2.99 -10.43 5.59
CA ALA A 204 -1.80 -10.01 4.87
C ALA A 204 -0.55 -10.81 5.24
N LEU A 205 0.33 -10.97 4.24
CA LEU A 205 1.67 -11.53 4.35
C LEU A 205 2.69 -10.50 3.90
N VAL A 206 3.76 -10.33 4.67
CA VAL A 206 4.91 -9.50 4.28
C VAL A 206 6.16 -10.35 4.19
N GLY A 207 7.19 -9.87 3.50
CA GLY A 207 8.46 -10.61 3.36
C GLY A 207 8.36 -11.87 2.51
N VAL A 208 7.36 -11.97 1.61
CA VAL A 208 7.27 -13.10 0.66
C VAL A 208 8.19 -12.81 -0.52
N HIS A 209 9.47 -13.10 -0.35
CA HIS A 209 10.49 -12.77 -1.36
C HIS A 209 10.14 -13.37 -2.73
N HIS A 210 10.28 -12.55 -3.78
CA HIS A 210 10.01 -12.90 -5.18
C HIS A 210 8.55 -13.27 -5.52
N ALA A 211 7.58 -12.96 -4.66
CA ALA A 211 6.16 -13.20 -4.94
C ALA A 211 5.69 -12.65 -6.30
N THR A 212 6.14 -11.44 -6.68
CA THR A 212 5.78 -10.79 -7.96
C THR A 212 6.37 -11.47 -9.19
N LYS A 213 7.43 -12.27 -9.01
CA LYS A 213 8.08 -13.03 -10.09
C LYS A 213 7.51 -14.44 -10.22
N ILE A 214 7.08 -15.03 -9.12
CA ILE A 214 6.64 -16.43 -9.08
C ILE A 214 5.14 -16.56 -9.36
N LEU A 215 4.33 -15.64 -8.83
CA LEU A 215 2.88 -15.67 -8.95
C LEU A 215 2.42 -14.97 -10.24
N ARG A 216 1.28 -15.40 -10.78
CA ARG A 216 0.72 -14.84 -12.02
C ARG A 216 -0.62 -14.17 -11.79
N HIS A 217 -0.94 -13.20 -12.65
CA HIS A 217 -2.23 -12.52 -12.59
C HIS A 217 -3.38 -13.51 -12.85
N GLY A 218 -4.46 -13.42 -12.08
CA GLY A 218 -5.62 -14.31 -12.16
C GLY A 218 -5.42 -15.68 -11.51
N GLU A 219 -4.24 -15.98 -10.97
CA GLU A 219 -4.01 -17.23 -10.26
C GLU A 219 -4.80 -17.28 -8.95
N ARG A 220 -5.39 -18.44 -8.63
CA ARG A 220 -6.17 -18.58 -7.40
C ARG A 220 -5.26 -18.79 -6.20
N LEU A 221 -5.33 -17.87 -5.26
CA LEU A 221 -4.50 -17.85 -4.06
C LEU A 221 -5.32 -18.07 -2.80
N ILE A 222 -4.66 -18.68 -1.82
CA ILE A 222 -5.10 -18.78 -0.44
C ILE A 222 -3.99 -18.17 0.41
N VAL A 223 -4.34 -17.16 1.19
CA VAL A 223 -3.44 -16.51 2.15
C VAL A 223 -3.90 -16.87 3.54
N ASP A 224 -3.05 -17.53 4.32
CA ASP A 224 -3.25 -17.77 5.75
C ASP A 224 -2.33 -16.86 6.55
N GLY A 225 -2.89 -15.74 7.02
CA GLY A 225 -2.17 -14.75 7.82
C GLY A 225 -1.85 -15.22 9.24
N LYS A 226 -2.45 -16.32 9.72
CA LYS A 226 -2.12 -16.91 11.02
C LYS A 226 -0.90 -17.83 10.92
N GLN A 227 -0.84 -18.64 9.87
CA GLN A 227 0.28 -19.56 9.63
C GLN A 227 1.43 -18.93 8.84
N GLY A 228 1.26 -17.72 8.30
CA GLY A 228 2.26 -17.09 7.45
C GLY A 228 2.43 -17.81 6.11
N THR A 229 1.36 -18.45 5.59
CA THR A 229 1.46 -19.34 4.43
C THR A 229 0.64 -18.83 3.25
N LEU A 230 1.23 -18.90 2.06
CA LEU A 230 0.60 -18.68 0.78
C LEU A 230 0.48 -20.01 0.02
N LEU A 231 -0.68 -20.25 -0.57
CA LEU A 231 -0.90 -21.36 -1.49
C LEU A 231 -1.49 -20.86 -2.80
N ALA A 232 -0.85 -21.19 -3.92
CA ALA A 232 -1.41 -21.02 -5.25
C ALA A 232 -1.94 -22.37 -5.73
N THR A 233 -3.26 -22.51 -5.82
CA THR A 233 -3.90 -23.80 -6.11
C THR A 233 -5.28 -23.65 -6.74
N ASN A 234 -5.57 -24.54 -7.68
CA ASN A 234 -6.91 -24.77 -8.22
C ASN A 234 -7.55 -26.07 -7.68
N ASP A 235 -6.89 -26.75 -6.73
CA ASP A 235 -7.42 -27.97 -6.12
C ASP A 235 -8.66 -27.66 -5.28
N LYS A 236 -9.78 -28.27 -5.67
CA LYS A 236 -11.07 -28.06 -5.02
C LYS A 236 -11.08 -28.56 -3.57
N SER A 237 -10.37 -29.64 -3.26
CA SER A 237 -10.33 -30.22 -1.91
C SER A 237 -9.66 -29.28 -0.92
N ILE A 238 -8.54 -28.66 -1.33
CA ILE A 238 -7.82 -27.66 -0.54
C ILE A 238 -8.69 -26.41 -0.35
N LEU A 239 -9.30 -25.91 -1.43
CA LEU A 239 -10.20 -24.75 -1.37
C LEU A 239 -11.39 -24.99 -0.42
N GLU A 240 -11.99 -26.17 -0.46
CA GLU A 240 -13.08 -26.55 0.46
C GLU A 240 -12.62 -26.69 1.92
N HIS A 241 -11.40 -27.18 2.15
CA HIS A 241 -10.81 -27.19 3.49
C HIS A 241 -10.67 -25.77 4.05
N TYR A 242 -10.06 -24.84 3.31
CA TYR A 242 -9.91 -23.45 3.77
C TYR A 242 -11.23 -22.70 3.89
N ARG A 243 -12.20 -22.93 2.99
CA ARG A 243 -13.57 -22.38 3.14
C ARG A 243 -14.25 -22.87 4.42
N ARG A 244 -14.04 -24.12 4.83
CA ARG A 244 -14.57 -24.62 6.12
C ARG A 244 -13.89 -23.94 7.31
N LEU A 245 -12.58 -23.69 7.23
CA LEU A 245 -11.88 -22.93 8.26
C LEU A 245 -12.40 -21.50 8.39
N ILE A 246 -12.58 -20.78 7.26
CA ILE A 246 -13.18 -19.43 7.24
C ILE A 246 -14.54 -19.43 7.94
N ARG A 247 -15.46 -20.31 7.52
CA ARG A 247 -16.81 -20.42 8.11
C ARG A 247 -16.77 -20.76 9.61
N LYS A 248 -15.83 -21.60 10.05
CA LYS A 248 -15.67 -21.94 11.47
C LYS A 248 -15.23 -20.72 12.27
N THR A 249 -14.28 -19.95 11.76
CA THR A 249 -13.80 -18.71 12.38
C THR A 249 -14.90 -17.65 12.43
N GLU A 250 -15.66 -17.46 11.35
CA GLU A 250 -16.79 -16.53 11.30
C GLU A 250 -17.88 -16.90 12.31
N LYS A 251 -18.24 -18.20 12.40
CA LYS A 251 -19.21 -18.68 13.40
C LYS A 251 -18.71 -18.46 14.82
N HIS A 252 -17.42 -18.69 15.07
CA HIS A 252 -16.85 -18.47 16.39
C HIS A 252 -16.85 -16.98 16.75
N ALA A 253 -16.45 -16.11 15.83
CA ALA A 253 -16.52 -14.66 16.01
C ALA A 253 -17.97 -14.19 16.29
N ALA A 254 -18.95 -14.71 15.53
CA ALA A 254 -20.36 -14.42 15.77
C ALA A 254 -20.84 -14.90 17.15
N SER A 255 -20.37 -16.06 17.63
CA SER A 255 -20.69 -16.53 18.99
C SER A 255 -20.03 -15.71 20.10
N LEU A 256 -18.89 -15.07 19.84
CA LEU A 256 -18.26 -14.17 20.81
C LEU A 256 -19.02 -12.85 20.92
N LEU A 257 -19.62 -12.37 19.82
CA LEU A 257 -20.44 -11.15 19.83
C LEU A 257 -21.69 -11.27 20.69
N THR A 258 -22.22 -12.48 20.91
CA THR A 258 -23.36 -12.68 21.82
C THR A 258 -22.98 -12.53 23.29
N LEU A 259 -21.68 -12.52 23.61
CA LEU A 259 -21.17 -12.40 24.98
C LEU A 259 -20.90 -10.94 25.39
N VAL A 260 -21.10 -9.97 24.49
CA VAL A 260 -20.76 -8.55 24.74
C VAL A 260 -21.54 -7.99 25.93
N ASP A 261 -22.82 -8.35 26.07
CA ASP A 261 -23.70 -7.88 27.14
C ASP A 261 -23.86 -8.90 28.29
N GLU A 262 -23.19 -10.05 28.20
CA GLU A 262 -23.30 -11.12 29.20
C GLU A 262 -22.38 -10.83 30.41
N PRO A 263 -22.81 -11.18 31.63
CA PRO A 263 -22.00 -10.98 32.82
C PRO A 263 -20.77 -11.91 32.81
N THR A 264 -19.61 -11.38 33.18
CA THR A 264 -18.37 -12.18 33.27
C THR A 264 -18.36 -12.99 34.58
N VAL A 265 -18.94 -14.19 34.54
CA VAL A 265 -19.04 -15.11 35.67
C VAL A 265 -18.45 -16.47 35.29
N THR A 266 -17.66 -17.04 36.19
CA THR A 266 -17.10 -18.39 36.07
C THR A 266 -18.15 -19.48 36.30
N LEU A 267 -17.84 -20.73 35.96
CA LEU A 267 -18.78 -21.86 36.11
C LEU A 267 -19.14 -22.16 37.57
N ASP A 268 -18.29 -21.77 38.52
CA ASP A 268 -18.45 -21.90 39.97
C ASP A 268 -18.99 -20.63 40.65
N GLY A 269 -19.34 -19.58 39.88
CA GLY A 269 -20.07 -18.40 40.35
C GLY A 269 -19.22 -17.20 40.73
N GLU A 270 -17.89 -17.29 40.62
CA GLU A 270 -16.98 -16.17 40.86
C GLU A 270 -17.08 -15.13 39.73
N THR A 271 -17.14 -13.84 40.10
CA THR A 271 -17.29 -12.72 39.15
C THR A 271 -15.95 -12.05 38.86
N ALA A 272 -15.75 -11.64 37.61
CA ALA A 272 -14.59 -10.85 37.19
C ALA A 272 -15.02 -9.60 36.43
N ARG A 273 -14.14 -8.58 36.39
CA ARG A 273 -14.34 -7.41 35.52
C ARG A 273 -13.37 -7.46 34.36
N LEU A 274 -13.91 -7.44 33.15
CA LEU A 274 -13.15 -7.21 31.93
C LEU A 274 -13.08 -5.72 31.67
N MET A 275 -11.86 -5.21 31.51
CA MET A 275 -11.59 -3.81 31.17
C MET A 275 -10.68 -3.76 29.94
N ALA A 276 -10.80 -2.72 29.13
CA ALA A 276 -9.91 -2.46 28.00
C ALA A 276 -8.90 -1.37 28.39
N ASN A 277 -7.64 -1.58 28.03
CA ASN A 277 -6.65 -0.51 28.08
C ASN A 277 -6.88 0.41 26.88
N ILE A 278 -7.00 1.71 27.13
CA ILE A 278 -7.18 2.74 26.12
C ILE A 278 -5.96 3.67 26.21
N GLU A 279 -5.27 3.88 25.10
CA GLU A 279 -4.23 4.90 24.93
C GLU A 279 -4.78 6.14 24.24
#